data_AF-A0A3D5V3I4-F1
#
_entry.id   AF-A0A3D5V3I4-F1
#
_cell.length_a   1.000
_cell.length_b   1.000
_cell.length_c   1.000
_cell.angle_alpha   90.00
_cell.angle_beta   90.00
_cell.angle_gamma   90.00
#
_symmetry.space_group_name_H-M   'P 1'
#
loop_
_entity.id
_entity.type
_entity.pdbx_description
1 polymer ?
#
loop_
_entity_poly.entity_id
_entity_poly.type
_entity_poly.pdbx_seq_one_letter_code
_entity_poly.pdbx_strand_id
1 'polypeptide(L)'
;MGQAVFDSLDANFAFLEEALGHSFDAKFRRFVLSRSKGPPAGIMFIDGLTNEEILHRDILRPLMLDELPLRAGPLPEEPIAEIAAEIAAHLLLVAEVEIVTTFNAILDGVFSGDTVLFVDGVATALLINTKGWASRSIENPDSESDIRGPRDAFNEDLLTNVTRLRRRVKDA
;
A
#
# COMPACT_ATOMS: atom_id res chain seq x y z
N MET A 1 -0.49 8.61 22.24
CA MET A 1 -1.60 7.70 21.87
C MET A 1 -2.25 8.30 20.64
N GLY A 2 -2.09 7.65 19.48
CA GLY A 2 -2.67 8.11 18.22
C GLY A 2 -4.11 7.64 18.06
N GLN A 3 -4.84 8.23 17.11
CA GLN A 3 -6.19 7.81 16.72
C GLN A 3 -6.15 6.34 16.25
N ALA A 4 -7.09 5.52 16.72
CA ALA A 4 -7.26 4.14 16.27
C ALA A 4 -7.96 4.08 14.90
N VAL A 5 -7.67 3.04 14.13
CA VAL A 5 -8.31 2.77 12.82
C VAL A 5 -9.80 2.49 13.03
N PHE A 6 -10.64 3.07 12.18
CA PHE A 6 -12.08 2.83 12.20
C PHE A 6 -12.41 1.53 11.46
N ASP A 7 -13.56 0.94 11.76
CA ASP A 7 -14.12 -0.19 11.00
C ASP A 7 -14.69 0.23 9.63
N SER A 8 -15.12 1.48 9.48
CA SER A 8 -15.65 2.02 8.23
C SER A 8 -14.55 2.53 7.30
N LEU A 9 -14.56 2.06 6.06
CA LEU A 9 -13.66 2.54 5.00
C LEU A 9 -13.80 4.05 4.77
N ASP A 10 -15.02 4.57 4.78
CA ASP A 10 -15.29 5.98 4.53
C ASP A 10 -14.80 6.87 5.67
N ALA A 11 -14.95 6.42 6.92
CA ALA A 11 -14.39 7.13 8.08
C ALA A 11 -12.85 7.17 8.04
N ASN A 12 -12.22 6.06 7.63
CA ASN A 12 -10.77 6.00 7.48
C ASN A 12 -10.25 6.94 6.39
N PHE A 13 -10.91 7.00 5.24
CA PHE A 13 -10.52 7.89 4.14
C PHE A 13 -10.73 9.35 4.50
N ALA A 14 -11.87 9.71 5.08
CA ALA A 14 -12.13 11.08 5.51
C ALA A 14 -11.09 11.59 6.51
N PHE A 15 -10.71 10.76 7.49
CA PHE A 15 -9.68 11.10 8.46
C PHE A 15 -8.30 11.32 7.82
N LEU A 16 -7.91 10.47 6.86
CA LEU A 16 -6.64 10.61 6.15
C LEU A 16 -6.62 11.82 5.22
N GLU A 17 -7.73 12.11 4.53
CA GLU A 17 -7.84 13.30 3.69
C GLU A 17 -7.71 14.59 4.50
N GLU A 18 -8.32 14.64 5.69
CA GLU A 18 -8.19 15.76 6.64
C GLU A 18 -6.75 15.87 7.17
N ALA A 19 -6.15 14.76 7.60
CA ALA A 19 -4.79 14.73 8.15
C ALA A 19 -3.70 15.11 7.13
N LEU A 20 -3.88 14.73 5.86
CA LEU A 20 -2.93 15.01 4.77
C LEU A 20 -3.17 16.36 4.08
N GLY A 21 -4.21 17.11 4.47
CA GLY A 21 -4.47 18.46 3.99
C GLY A 21 -4.69 18.58 2.48
N HIS A 22 -5.35 17.59 1.86
CA HIS A 22 -5.55 17.50 0.41
C HIS A 22 -4.26 17.57 -0.42
N SER A 23 -3.16 17.01 0.09
CA SER A 23 -1.92 16.90 -0.68
C SER A 23 -2.16 16.17 -2.02
N PHE A 24 -1.71 16.75 -3.13
CA PHE A 24 -2.02 16.27 -4.49
C PHE A 24 -1.37 14.92 -4.83
N ASP A 25 -0.35 14.54 -4.07
CA ASP A 25 0.41 13.29 -4.16
C ASP A 25 -0.27 12.14 -3.42
N ALA A 26 -1.19 12.40 -2.48
CA ALA A 26 -1.96 11.36 -1.82
C ALA A 26 -3.05 10.83 -2.76
N LYS A 27 -2.96 9.54 -3.12
CA LYS A 27 -3.93 8.87 -3.99
C LYS A 27 -4.75 7.90 -3.17
N PHE A 28 -6.07 7.99 -3.32
CA PHE A 28 -7.05 7.12 -2.70
C PHE A 28 -7.76 6.33 -3.80
N ARG A 29 -7.87 5.00 -3.66
CA ARG A 29 -8.59 4.15 -4.63
C ARG A 29 -9.49 3.17 -3.90
N ARG A 30 -10.77 3.16 -4.27
CA ARG A 30 -11.77 2.21 -3.77
C ARG A 30 -12.00 1.10 -4.79
N PHE A 31 -12.21 -0.12 -4.31
CA PHE A 31 -12.51 -1.29 -5.12
C PHE A 31 -13.26 -2.33 -4.28
N VAL A 32 -13.62 -3.46 -4.89
CA VAL A 32 -14.27 -4.58 -4.19
C VAL A 32 -13.38 -5.81 -4.35
N LEU A 33 -13.15 -6.51 -3.23
CA LEU A 33 -12.30 -7.69 -3.19
C LEU A 33 -12.93 -8.91 -3.89
N SER A 34 -12.10 -9.89 -4.21
CA SER A 34 -12.51 -11.24 -4.66
C SER A 34 -13.54 -11.22 -5.80
N ARG A 35 -13.15 -10.69 -6.97
CA ARG A 35 -14.01 -10.60 -8.17
C ARG A 35 -15.35 -9.89 -7.92
N SER A 36 -15.33 -8.83 -7.12
CA SER A 36 -16.53 -8.07 -6.72
C SER A 36 -17.54 -8.87 -5.87
N LYS A 37 -17.12 -9.97 -5.25
CA LYS A 37 -17.95 -10.77 -4.33
C LYS A 37 -17.60 -10.57 -2.86
N GLY A 38 -16.45 -9.95 -2.56
CA GLY A 38 -15.97 -9.66 -1.21
C GLY A 38 -16.42 -8.30 -0.67
N PRO A 39 -15.94 -7.91 0.52
CA PRO A 39 -16.23 -6.61 1.10
C PRO A 39 -15.60 -5.47 0.27
N PRO A 40 -16.17 -4.25 0.34
CA PRO A 40 -15.52 -3.06 -0.16
C PRO A 40 -14.15 -2.88 0.51
N ALA A 41 -13.19 -2.42 -0.27
CA ALA A 41 -11.85 -2.14 0.20
C ALA A 41 -11.33 -0.86 -0.45
N GLY A 42 -10.28 -0.30 0.13
CA GLY A 42 -9.62 0.84 -0.46
C GLY A 42 -8.16 0.92 -0.06
N ILE A 43 -7.35 1.43 -0.98
CA ILE A 43 -5.95 1.72 -0.73
C ILE A 43 -5.71 3.22 -0.69
N MET A 44 -4.67 3.60 0.06
CA MET A 44 -4.06 4.91 -0.03
C MET A 44 -2.54 4.77 -0.14
N PHE A 45 -1.93 5.60 -0.99
CA PHE A 45 -0.49 5.67 -1.18
C PHE A 45 -0.07 7.09 -1.58
N ILE A 46 1.24 7.37 -1.51
CA ILE A 46 1.80 8.63 -1.99
C ILE A 46 2.49 8.40 -3.33
N ASP A 47 1.97 9.10 -4.34
CA ASP A 47 2.53 9.16 -5.68
C ASP A 47 3.98 9.70 -5.62
N GLY A 48 4.89 9.05 -6.34
CA GLY A 48 6.32 9.33 -6.29
C GLY A 48 7.10 8.72 -5.11
N LEU A 49 6.43 8.10 -4.12
CA LEU A 49 7.07 7.26 -3.09
C LEU A 49 6.82 5.76 -3.29
N THR A 50 5.71 5.44 -3.96
CA THR A 50 5.29 4.07 -4.25
C THR A 50 5.67 3.67 -5.68
N ASN A 51 6.05 2.40 -5.90
CA ASN A 51 6.20 1.85 -7.25
C ASN A 51 4.83 1.44 -7.80
N GLU A 52 4.31 2.21 -8.76
CA GLU A 52 2.98 1.96 -9.35
C GLU A 52 2.86 0.62 -10.08
N GLU A 53 3.94 0.12 -10.69
CA GLU A 53 3.93 -1.16 -11.39
C GLU A 53 3.69 -2.31 -10.41
N ILE A 54 4.44 -2.32 -9.30
CA ILE A 54 4.25 -3.28 -8.21
C ILE A 54 2.84 -3.14 -7.63
N LEU A 55 2.41 -1.91 -7.31
CA LEU A 55 1.08 -1.67 -6.78
C LEU A 55 -0.04 -2.22 -7.68
N HIS A 56 0.05 -2.02 -9.00
CA HIS A 56 -0.97 -2.49 -9.92
C HIS A 56 -0.90 -4.00 -10.17
N ARG A 57 0.30 -4.52 -10.44
CA ARG A 57 0.51 -5.90 -10.87
C ARG A 57 0.40 -6.88 -9.70
N ASP A 58 1.00 -6.53 -8.57
CA ASP A 58 1.28 -7.43 -7.47
C ASP A 58 0.29 -7.25 -6.31
N ILE A 59 -0.38 -6.09 -6.21
CA ILE A 59 -1.33 -5.80 -5.13
C ILE A 59 -2.76 -5.68 -5.65
N LEU A 60 -3.08 -4.69 -6.48
CA LEU A 60 -4.45 -4.43 -6.93
C LEU A 60 -5.03 -5.57 -7.75
N ARG A 61 -4.27 -6.08 -8.74
CA ARG A 61 -4.76 -7.14 -9.61
C ARG A 61 -5.09 -8.42 -8.83
N PRO A 62 -4.22 -8.97 -7.96
CA PRO A 62 -4.56 -10.14 -7.15
C PRO A 62 -5.77 -9.88 -6.25
N LEU A 63 -5.80 -8.75 -5.53
CA LEU A 63 -6.90 -8.42 -4.61
C LEU A 63 -8.28 -8.32 -5.31
N MET A 64 -8.30 -7.86 -6.56
CA MET A 64 -9.53 -7.68 -7.33
C MET A 64 -9.93 -8.92 -8.15
N LEU A 65 -8.97 -9.64 -8.74
CA LEU A 65 -9.24 -10.69 -9.73
C LEU A 65 -9.06 -12.11 -9.20
N ASP A 66 -8.32 -12.32 -8.13
CA ASP A 66 -8.17 -13.65 -7.57
C ASP A 66 -9.38 -13.99 -6.70
N GLU A 67 -9.76 -15.26 -6.70
CA GLU A 67 -10.72 -15.75 -5.71
C GLU A 67 -10.00 -15.88 -4.39
N LEU A 68 -10.03 -14.79 -3.62
CA LEU A 68 -9.61 -14.83 -2.23
C LEU A 68 -10.60 -15.72 -1.48
N PRO A 69 -10.13 -16.55 -0.52
CA PRO A 69 -10.98 -17.42 0.32
C PRO A 69 -11.90 -16.64 1.27
N LEU A 70 -12.16 -15.37 0.97
CA LEU A 70 -13.13 -14.51 1.61
C LEU A 70 -14.52 -15.13 1.44
N ARG A 71 -15.11 -15.62 2.53
CA ARG A 71 -16.47 -16.15 2.51
C ARG A 71 -17.45 -15.04 2.09
N ALA A 72 -18.03 -15.18 0.90
CA ALA A 72 -19.10 -14.33 0.42
C ALA A 72 -20.42 -14.69 1.15
N GLY A 73 -20.86 -13.81 2.04
CA GLY A 73 -22.11 -13.93 2.79
C GLY A 73 -22.25 -12.79 3.82
N PRO A 74 -23.43 -12.60 4.45
CA PRO A 74 -23.53 -11.76 5.63
C PRO A 74 -22.48 -12.26 6.62
N LEU A 75 -21.60 -11.38 7.08
CA LEU A 75 -20.55 -11.69 8.05
C LEU A 75 -21.17 -12.56 9.16
N PRO A 76 -20.77 -13.83 9.31
CA PRO A 76 -21.07 -14.55 10.53
C PRO A 76 -20.48 -13.73 11.68
N GLU A 77 -21.00 -13.87 12.88
CA GLU A 77 -20.45 -13.29 14.11
C GLU A 77 -19.06 -13.88 14.48
N GLU A 78 -18.22 -14.19 13.49
CA GLU A 78 -16.80 -14.50 13.67
C GLU A 78 -15.97 -13.22 13.60
N PRO A 79 -14.82 -13.17 14.28
CA PRO A 79 -14.11 -11.93 14.48
C PRO A 79 -13.65 -11.39 13.14
N ILE A 80 -14.12 -10.20 12.79
CA ILE A 80 -13.63 -9.28 11.75
C ILE A 80 -12.09 -9.32 11.56
N ALA A 81 -11.32 -9.66 12.61
CA ALA A 81 -9.88 -9.89 12.58
C ALA A 81 -9.41 -11.04 11.66
N GLU A 82 -10.22 -12.07 11.42
CA GLU A 82 -9.85 -13.22 10.56
C GLU A 82 -9.76 -12.82 9.09
N ILE A 83 -10.63 -11.92 8.62
CA ILE A 83 -10.62 -11.39 7.25
C ILE A 83 -9.32 -10.65 6.96
N ALA A 84 -8.88 -9.79 7.89
CA ALA A 84 -7.62 -9.07 7.76
C ALA A 84 -6.43 -10.04 7.70
N ALA A 85 -6.45 -11.10 8.53
CA ALA A 85 -5.41 -12.11 8.57
C ALA A 85 -5.36 -12.96 7.29
N GLU A 86 -6.50 -13.33 6.70
CA GLU A 86 -6.57 -14.06 5.43
C GLU A 86 -6.03 -13.22 4.27
N ILE A 87 -6.42 -11.94 4.20
CA ILE A 87 -5.93 -11.01 3.17
C ILE A 87 -4.43 -10.78 3.35
N ALA A 88 -3.96 -10.59 4.58
CA ALA A 88 -2.54 -10.47 4.88
C ALA A 88 -1.77 -11.73 4.47
N ALA A 89 -2.28 -12.93 4.78
CA ALA A 89 -1.65 -14.19 4.38
C ALA A 89 -1.55 -14.35 2.86
N HIS A 90 -2.58 -13.93 2.12
CA HIS A 90 -2.55 -13.93 0.66
C HIS A 90 -1.54 -12.90 0.12
N LEU A 91 -1.53 -11.68 0.66
CA LEU A 91 -0.62 -10.62 0.24
C LEU A 91 0.84 -10.89 0.61
N LEU A 92 1.10 -11.60 1.72
CA LEU A 92 2.45 -12.05 2.12
C LEU A 92 3.13 -12.93 1.07
N LEU A 93 2.37 -13.54 0.15
CA LEU A 93 2.92 -14.29 -0.97
C LEU A 93 3.61 -13.36 -2.00
N VAL A 94 3.27 -12.07 -2.01
CA VAL A 94 3.66 -11.13 -3.07
C VAL A 94 4.38 -9.89 -2.53
N ALA A 95 4.12 -9.48 -1.28
CA ALA A 95 4.74 -8.33 -0.64
C ALA A 95 4.86 -8.50 0.88
N GLU A 96 5.77 -7.77 1.52
CA GLU A 96 5.82 -7.68 2.98
C GLU A 96 4.61 -6.88 3.49
N VAL A 97 3.91 -7.43 4.49
CA VAL A 97 2.68 -6.86 5.05
C VAL A 97 2.78 -6.74 6.56
N GLU A 98 2.40 -5.57 7.08
CA GLU A 98 2.28 -5.29 8.51
C GLU A 98 0.82 -4.95 8.85
N ILE A 99 0.29 -5.53 9.93
CA ILE A 99 -1.05 -5.20 10.45
C ILE A 99 -0.91 -4.05 11.44
N VAL A 100 -1.60 -2.95 11.18
CA VAL A 100 -1.57 -1.74 12.02
C VAL A 100 -2.96 -1.36 12.50
N THR A 101 -3.02 -0.78 13.70
CA THR A 101 -4.28 -0.41 14.39
C THR A 101 -4.39 1.09 14.68
N THR A 102 -3.38 1.88 14.30
CA THR A 102 -3.35 3.33 14.57
C THR A 102 -2.99 4.14 13.34
N PHE A 103 -3.57 5.33 13.20
CA PHE A 103 -3.27 6.23 12.09
C PHE A 103 -1.83 6.74 12.09
N ASN A 104 -1.20 6.87 13.26
CA ASN A 104 0.20 7.29 13.32
C ASN A 104 1.10 6.29 12.58
N ALA A 105 0.93 5.00 12.85
CA ALA A 105 1.69 3.95 12.14
C ALA A 105 1.40 3.96 10.63
N ILE A 106 0.13 4.18 10.24
CA ILE A 106 -0.26 4.31 8.84
C ILE A 106 0.45 5.48 8.16
N LEU A 107 0.43 6.66 8.78
CA LEU A 107 1.07 7.86 8.24
C LEU A 107 2.59 7.64 8.12
N ASP A 108 3.24 7.06 9.13
CA ASP A 108 4.67 6.76 9.11
C ASP A 108 5.04 5.80 7.96
N GLY A 109 4.24 4.75 7.74
CA GLY A 109 4.42 3.79 6.65
C GLY A 109 4.23 4.43 5.28
N VAL A 110 3.13 5.15 5.07
CA VAL A 110 2.84 5.76 3.77
C VAL A 110 3.84 6.87 3.43
N PHE A 111 4.25 7.69 4.39
CA PHE A 111 5.35 8.66 4.16
C PHE A 111 6.70 7.99 3.90
N SER A 112 6.83 6.70 4.21
CA SER A 112 7.99 5.90 3.83
C SER A 112 7.85 5.24 2.45
N GLY A 113 6.67 5.29 1.81
CA GLY A 113 6.38 4.71 0.50
C GLY A 113 5.59 3.39 0.52
N ASP A 114 5.09 2.99 1.69
CA ASP A 114 4.16 1.88 1.79
C ASP A 114 2.77 2.27 1.28
N THR A 115 2.01 1.27 0.86
CA THR A 115 0.58 1.42 0.55
C THR A 115 -0.22 0.91 1.71
N VAL A 116 -1.17 1.69 2.21
CA VAL A 116 -2.13 1.21 3.20
C VAL A 116 -3.36 0.64 2.50
N LEU A 117 -3.84 -0.51 2.97
CA LEU A 117 -5.08 -1.15 2.57
C LEU A 117 -6.05 -1.19 3.75
N PHE A 118 -7.27 -0.73 3.50
CA PHE A 118 -8.41 -0.80 4.40
C PHE A 118 -9.47 -1.73 3.81
N VAL A 119 -10.15 -2.47 4.69
CA VAL A 119 -11.27 -3.33 4.34
C VAL A 119 -12.47 -2.86 5.15
N ASP A 120 -13.59 -2.63 4.49
CA ASP A 120 -14.79 -2.14 5.16
C ASP A 120 -15.33 -3.19 6.15
N GLY A 121 -15.71 -2.72 7.33
CA GLY A 121 -16.05 -3.55 8.48
C GLY A 121 -14.85 -4.00 9.31
N VAL A 122 -13.60 -3.64 8.97
CA VAL A 122 -12.37 -4.06 9.67
C VAL A 122 -11.66 -2.90 10.35
N ALA A 123 -11.56 -2.94 11.68
CA ALA A 123 -10.91 -1.91 12.51
C ALA A 123 -9.37 -2.00 12.54
N THR A 124 -8.77 -2.56 11.49
CA THR A 124 -7.32 -2.66 11.29
C THR A 124 -7.00 -2.34 9.84
N ALA A 125 -5.77 -1.88 9.60
CA ALA A 125 -5.28 -1.63 8.26
C ALA A 125 -4.05 -2.50 7.98
N LEU A 126 -3.78 -2.75 6.71
CA LEU A 126 -2.60 -3.47 6.24
C LEU A 126 -1.65 -2.48 5.58
N LEU A 127 -0.44 -2.33 6.11
CA LEU A 127 0.65 -1.65 5.42
C LEU A 127 1.38 -2.65 4.54
N ILE A 128 1.43 -2.35 3.26
CA ILE A 128 2.02 -3.21 2.23
C ILE A 128 3.28 -2.51 1.72
N ASN A 129 4.41 -3.20 1.78
CA ASN A 129 5.67 -2.69 1.26
C ASN A 129 5.60 -2.63 -0.27
N THR A 130 5.30 -1.44 -0.77
CA THR A 130 5.24 -1.12 -2.20
C THR A 130 6.39 -0.22 -2.64
N LYS A 131 7.41 -0.08 -1.79
CA LYS A 131 8.65 0.60 -2.11
C LYS A 131 9.34 -0.26 -3.17
N GLY A 132 9.91 0.35 -4.21
CA GLY A 132 10.56 -0.37 -5.32
C GLY A 132 11.76 -1.27 -4.96
N TRP A 133 12.02 -1.50 -3.67
CA TRP A 133 12.89 -2.57 -3.21
C TRP A 133 12.02 -3.78 -2.92
N ALA A 134 11.80 -4.59 -3.96
CA ALA A 134 11.63 -6.00 -3.72
C ALA A 134 12.73 -6.42 -2.73
N SER A 135 12.34 -7.01 -1.60
CA SER A 135 13.21 -7.95 -0.93
C SER A 135 13.82 -8.80 -2.04
N ARG A 136 15.14 -8.67 -2.23
CA ARG A 136 15.88 -9.56 -3.10
C ARG A 136 15.63 -10.96 -2.55
N SER A 137 14.70 -11.68 -3.15
CA SER A 137 14.83 -13.13 -3.24
C SER A 137 16.23 -13.36 -3.80
N ILE A 138 17.03 -14.03 -2.98
CA ILE A 138 18.42 -14.34 -3.22
C ILE A 138 18.50 -15.13 -4.52
N GLU A 139 18.88 -14.49 -5.62
CA GLU A 139 19.43 -15.17 -6.79
C GLU A 139 20.87 -14.70 -6.98
N ASN A 140 21.76 -15.68 -7.03
CA ASN A 140 23.20 -15.53 -7.13
C ASN A 140 23.60 -14.71 -8.37
N PRO A 141 24.71 -13.95 -8.32
CA PRO A 141 25.11 -13.09 -9.41
C PRO A 141 25.79 -13.92 -10.49
N ASP A 142 25.15 -14.07 -11.65
CA ASP A 142 25.85 -14.47 -12.86
C ASP A 142 26.08 -13.24 -13.76
N SER A 143 27.30 -12.72 -13.63
CA SER A 143 28.20 -12.21 -14.68
C SER A 143 27.61 -11.41 -15.86
N GLU A 144 27.79 -10.09 -15.77
CA GLU A 144 28.52 -9.17 -16.67
C GLU A 144 28.31 -9.14 -18.22
N SER A 145 28.52 -7.91 -18.72
CA SER A 145 28.68 -7.38 -20.09
C SER A 145 27.38 -6.84 -20.73
N ASP A 146 27.30 -5.64 -21.32
CA ASP A 146 28.32 -4.87 -22.02
C ASP A 146 27.91 -3.37 -22.20
N ILE A 147 28.85 -2.60 -22.74
CA ILE A 147 29.10 -1.14 -22.77
C ILE A 147 28.20 -0.28 -23.71
N ARG A 148 28.03 1.02 -23.35
CA ARG A 148 27.81 2.29 -24.15
C ARG A 148 26.51 3.02 -23.80
N GLY A 149 26.40 4.33 -23.55
CA GLY A 149 27.25 5.53 -23.61
C GLY A 149 26.41 6.74 -23.11
N PRO A 150 26.93 7.98 -23.05
CA PRO A 150 26.36 9.05 -22.24
C PRO A 150 25.20 9.78 -22.94
N ARG A 151 24.08 9.94 -22.23
CA ARG A 151 23.03 10.92 -22.54
C ARG A 151 22.59 11.62 -21.26
N ASP A 152 23.28 12.71 -20.95
CA ASP A 152 22.67 13.82 -20.23
C ASP A 152 21.46 14.29 -21.06
N ALA A 153 20.27 13.93 -20.59
CA ALA A 153 19.02 14.56 -20.99
C ALA A 153 18.38 15.08 -19.70
N PHE A 154 18.67 16.35 -19.44
CA PHE A 154 18.09 17.19 -18.42
C PHE A 154 16.56 17.12 -18.49
N ASN A 155 15.96 16.39 -17.54
CA ASN A 155 14.57 16.55 -17.10
C ASN A 155 14.57 16.10 -15.63
N GLU A 156 15.21 16.90 -14.77
CA GLU A 156 14.98 16.76 -13.34
C GLU A 156 13.54 17.18 -13.07
N ASP A 157 12.64 16.19 -13.12
CA ASP A 157 11.24 16.34 -12.75
C ASP A 157 11.16 16.96 -11.35
N LEU A 158 10.36 18.02 -11.21
CA LEU A 158 10.10 18.67 -9.93
C LEU A 158 9.67 17.67 -8.84
N LEU A 159 8.98 16.59 -9.22
CA LEU A 159 8.65 15.47 -8.33
C LEU A 159 9.89 14.77 -7.75
N THR A 160 10.94 14.57 -8.55
CA THR A 160 12.18 13.94 -8.08
C THR A 160 12.84 14.76 -6.99
N ASN A 161 12.82 16.09 -7.12
CA ASN A 161 13.39 16.99 -6.12
C ASN A 161 12.56 17.05 -4.84
N VAL A 162 11.22 17.01 -4.93
CA VAL A 162 10.33 16.95 -3.75
C VAL A 162 10.51 15.61 -3.01
N THR A 163 10.54 14.49 -3.73
CA THR A 163 10.78 13.16 -3.15
C THR A 163 12.17 13.07 -2.48
N ARG A 164 13.21 13.63 -3.12
CA ARG A 164 14.56 13.72 -2.51
C ARG A 164 14.57 14.60 -1.25
N LEU A 165 13.83 15.71 -1.24
CA LEU A 165 13.72 16.58 -0.07
C LEU A 165 13.03 15.88 1.10
N ARG A 166 11.91 15.18 0.85
CA ARG A 166 11.22 14.41 1.90
C ARG A 166 12.09 13.27 2.44
N ARG A 167 12.85 12.57 1.59
CA ARG A 167 13.82 11.55 2.05
C ARG A 167 14.89 12.14 2.98
N ARG A 168 15.42 13.32 2.66
CA ARG A 168 16.48 13.97 3.46
C ARG A 168 15.99 14.50 4.81
N VAL A 169 14.72 14.88 4.94
CA VAL A 169 14.12 15.33 6.21
C VAL A 169 13.91 14.17 7.18
N LYS A 170 13.79 12.93 6.69
CA LYS A 170 13.68 11.73 7.55
C LYS A 170 15.01 11.31 8.18
N ASP A 171 16.14 11.64 7.53
CA ASP A 171 17.49 11.26 7.97
C ASP A 171 18.17 12.32 8.88
N ALA A 172 17.45 13.40 9.26
CA ALA A 172 17.93 14.48 10.13
C ALA A 172 17.14 14.54 11.44
#